data_AF-A0A6N8ZQG8-F1
#
_entry.id   AF-A0A6N8ZQG8-F1
#
_cell.length_a   1.000
_cell.length_b   1.000
_cell.length_c   1.000
_cell.angle_alpha   90.00
_cell.angle_beta   90.00
_cell.angle_gamma   90.00
#
_symmetry.space_group_name_H-M   'P 1'
#
loop_
_entity.id
_entity.type
_entity.pdbx_description
1 polymer ?
#
loop_
_entity_poly.entity_id
_entity_poly.type
_entity_poly.pdbx_seq_one_letter_code
_entity_poly.pdbx_strand_id
1 'polypeptide(L)' 'MSDTAKIFWSGRSQAVRLPKEYRMNGDAVRIRRQGSSVILRKPLKVAACSM' A
#
# COMPACT_ATOMS: atom_id res chain seq x y z
N MET A 1 -2.16 16.85 -14.41
CA MET A 1 -3.19 16.64 -13.37
C MET A 1 -2.64 15.68 -12.33
N SER A 2 -2.81 15.97 -11.05
CA SER A 2 -2.47 15.05 -9.95
C SER A 2 -3.71 14.25 -9.57
N ASP A 3 -3.64 12.93 -9.65
CA ASP A 3 -4.72 12.08 -9.15
C ASP A 3 -4.79 12.18 -7.62
N THR A 4 -6.01 12.29 -7.10
CA THR A 4 -6.26 12.32 -5.65
C THR A 4 -7.11 11.12 -5.26
N ALA A 5 -6.96 10.68 -4.01
CA ALA A 5 -7.69 9.53 -3.49
C ALA A 5 -8.45 9.92 -2.21
N LYS A 6 -9.64 9.36 -2.04
CA LYS A 6 -10.47 9.61 -0.86
C LYS A 6 -9.90 8.87 0.35
N ILE A 7 -9.68 9.59 1.45
CA ILE A 7 -9.42 9.03 2.77
C ILE A 7 -10.76 8.73 3.45
N PHE A 8 -10.88 7.57 4.07
CA PHE A 8 -12.06 7.15 4.83
C PHE A 8 -11.64 6.28 6.02
N TRP A 9 -12.59 5.96 6.88
CA TRP A 9 -12.37 5.06 8.02
C TRP A 9 -13.03 3.72 7.76
N SER A 10 -12.34 2.63 8.10
CA SER A 10 -12.86 1.26 8.12
C SER A 10 -12.69 0.71 9.53
N GLY A 11 -13.78 0.63 10.29
CA GLY A 11 -13.72 0.38 11.73
C GLY A 11 -12.84 1.42 12.44
N ARG A 12 -11.81 0.96 13.15
CA ARG A 12 -10.85 1.81 13.87
C ARG A 12 -9.64 2.22 13.04
N SER A 13 -9.59 1.85 11.77
CA SER A 13 -8.43 2.06 10.90
C SER A 13 -8.70 3.13 9.85
N GLN A 14 -7.70 3.96 9.57
CA GLN A 14 -7.72 4.88 8.44
C GLN A 14 -7.38 4.11 7.15
N ALA A 15 -8.10 4.42 6.07
CA ALA A 15 -7.94 3.79 4.77
C ALA A 15 -7.97 4.81 3.64
N VAL A 16 -7.40 4.43 2.49
CA VAL A 16 -7.42 5.21 1.25
C VAL A 16 -8.07 4.36 0.16
N ARG A 17 -9.00 4.92 -0.60
CA ARG A 17 -9.58 4.24 -1.76
C ARG A 17 -8.65 4.41 -2.95
N LEU A 18 -7.95 3.35 -3.34
CA LEU A 18 -7.08 3.36 -4.52
C LEU A 18 -7.91 3.40 -5.82
N PRO A 19 -7.72 4.40 -6.70
CA PRO A 19 -8.24 4.39 -8.06
C PRO A 19 -7.74 3.19 -8.86
N LYS A 20 -8.40 2.86 -9.97
CA LYS A 20 -8.18 1.61 -10.71
C LYS A 20 -6.73 1.47 -11.16
N GLU A 21 -6.14 2.56 -11.65
CA GLU A 21 -4.77 2.65 -12.16
C GLU A 21 -3.70 2.46 -11.08
N TYR A 22 -4.04 2.65 -9.80
CA TYR A 22 -3.13 2.49 -8.65
C TYR A 22 -3.35 1.19 -7.87
N ARG A 23 -4.27 0.31 -8.29
CA ARG A 23 -4.51 -0.97 -7.62
C ARG A 23 -3.27 -1.88 -7.73
N MET A 24 -2.93 -2.56 -6.65
CA MET A 24 -1.84 -3.54 -6.61
C MET A 24 -2.41 -4.96 -6.55
N ASN A 25 -1.68 -5.92 -7.13
CA ASN A 25 -2.00 -7.34 -7.01
C ASN A 25 -1.48 -7.92 -5.70
N GLY A 26 -2.21 -8.90 -5.17
CA GLY A 26 -1.91 -9.57 -3.91
C GLY A 26 -2.73 -9.02 -2.74
N ASP A 27 -2.41 -9.53 -1.57
CA ASP A 27 -3.19 -9.45 -0.34
C ASP A 27 -2.42 -8.72 0.77
N ALA A 28 -1.15 -8.38 0.53
CA ALA A 28 -0.32 -7.61 1.44
C ALA A 28 0.62 -6.64 0.72
N VAL A 29 0.99 -5.56 1.42
CA VAL A 29 1.97 -4.57 0.98
C VAL A 29 2.92 -4.24 2.12
N ARG A 30 4.16 -3.87 1.79
CA ARG A 30 5.07 -3.27 2.76
C ARG A 30 4.86 -1.76 2.77
N ILE A 31 4.84 -1.19 3.97
CA ILE A 31 4.62 0.24 4.22
C ILE A 31 5.92 0.85 4.75
N ARG A 32 6.30 2.02 4.26
CA ARG A 32 7.37 2.86 4.84
C ARG A 32 6.98 4.33 4.76
N ARG A 33 7.39 5.15 5.74
CA ARG A 33 7.33 6.61 5.66
C ARG A 33 8.63 7.20 5.12
N GLN A 34 8.51 8.24 4.30
CA GLN A 34 9.63 9.06 3.83
C GLN A 34 9.17 10.52 3.82
N GLY A 35 9.64 11.30 4.80
CA GLY A 35 9.12 12.65 5.05
C GLY A 35 7.62 12.62 5.30
N SER A 36 6.87 13.44 4.56
CA SER A 36 5.41 13.49 4.59
C SER A 36 4.72 12.39 3.76
N SER A 37 5.47 11.57 3.03
CA SER A 37 4.93 10.53 2.15
C SER A 37 4.84 9.17 2.83
N VAL A 38 3.77 8.43 2.53
CA VAL A 38 3.64 6.99 2.81
C VAL A 38 3.86 6.23 1.51
N ILE A 39 4.85 5.34 1.50
CA ILE A 39 5.21 4.53 0.34
C ILE A 39 4.71 3.11 0.58
N LEU A 40 3.89 2.62 -0.36
CA LEU A 40 3.43 1.24 -0.42
C LEU A 40 4.22 0.50 -1.51
N ARG A 41 4.73 -0.69 -1.20
CA ARG A 41 5.43 -1.55 -2.18
C ARG A 41 5.03 -3.00 -2.03
N LYS A 42 5.17 -3.78 -3.10
CA LYS A 42 4.97 -5.24 -3.03
C LYS A 42 5.91 -5.88 -2.00
N PRO A 43 5.45 -6.92 -1.28
CA PRO A 43 6.32 -7.71 -0.42
C PRO A 43 7.49 -8.28 -1.23
N LEU A 44 8.67 -8.29 -0.62
CA LEU A 44 9.77 -9.06 -1.19
C LEU A 44 9.42 -10.53 -0.97
N LYS A 45 9.44 -11.34 -2.04
CA LYS A 45 9.55 -12.78 -1.88
C LYS A 45 10.91 -13.00 -1.23
N VAL A 46 10.92 -13.25 0.07
CA VAL A 46 12.10 -13.86 0.68
C VAL A 46 12.12 -15.25 0.06
N ALA A 47 13.07 -15.50 -0.84
CA ALA A 47 13.36 -16.86 -1.23
C ALA A 47 13.61 -17.59 0.09
N ALA A 48 12.75 -18.55 0.43
CA ALA A 48 13.05 -19.44 1.53
C ALA A 48 14.41 -20.02 1.20
N CYS A 49 15.43 -19.66 1.99
CA CYS A 49 16.68 -20.39 1.97
C CYS A 49 16.27 -21.79 2.41
N SER A 50 16.20 -22.71 1.44
CA SER A 50 15.94 -24.12 1.71
C SER A 50 17.04 -24.56 2.67
N MET A 51 16.68 -24.68 3.95
CA MET A 51 17.47 -25.46 4.90
C MET A 51 17.33 -26.94 4.55
#